data_AF-A0A3D3DG74-F1
#
_entry.id   AF-A0A3D3DG74-F1
#
_cell.length_a   1.000
_cell.length_b   1.000
_cell.length_c   1.000
_cell.angle_alpha   90.00
_cell.angle_beta   90.00
_cell.angle_gamma   90.00
#
_symmetry.space_group_name_H-M   'P 1'
#
loop_
_entity.id
_entity.type
_entity.pdbx_description
1 polymer ?
#
loop_
_entity_poly.entity_id
_entity_poly.type
_entity_poly.pdbx_seq_one_letter_code
_entity_poly.pdbx_strand_id
1 'polypeptide(L)'
;MKVFVRDTQSGWFYQGPSQWTPEQKMALDLGQVARAVEQIFEARLENVEILLSYDEPRYDLVLPVPAAPSRADTSRRPDPEQPDMPGERKSAAHRHKKAPPL
;
A
#
# COMPACT_ATOMS: atom_id res chain seq x y z
N MET A 1 -19.34 16.06 -16.06
CA MET A 1 -18.53 15.17 -15.19
C MET A 1 -19.41 14.03 -14.66
N LYS A 2 -18.92 12.80 -14.74
CA LYS A 2 -19.51 11.56 -14.21
C LYS A 2 -18.46 10.80 -13.39
N VAL A 3 -18.87 9.93 -12.48
CA VAL A 3 -17.95 9.17 -11.63
C VAL A 3 -18.22 7.68 -11.77
N PHE A 4 -17.23 6.94 -12.24
CA PHE A 4 -17.31 5.50 -12.47
C PHE A 4 -16.27 4.74 -11.63
N VAL A 5 -16.54 3.46 -11.36
CA VAL A 5 -15.53 2.52 -10.86
C VAL A 5 -15.11 1.61 -12.01
N ARG A 6 -13.80 1.43 -12.21
CA ARG A 6 -13.22 0.58 -13.25
C ARG A 6 -12.32 -0.47 -12.62
N ASP A 7 -12.41 -1.70 -13.11
CA ASP A 7 -11.47 -2.78 -12.77
C ASP A 7 -10.13 -2.55 -13.49
N THR A 8 -9.03 -2.61 -12.75
CA THR A 8 -7.68 -2.28 -13.25
C THR A 8 -7.07 -3.37 -14.13
N GLN A 9 -7.61 -4.60 -14.12
CA GLN A 9 -7.07 -5.73 -14.88
C GLN A 9 -7.73 -5.86 -16.26
N SER A 10 -9.06 -5.76 -16.30
CA SER A 10 -9.90 -5.90 -17.49
C SER A 10 -10.26 -4.57 -18.16
N GLY A 11 -10.16 -3.45 -17.41
CA GLY A 11 -10.67 -2.15 -17.84
C GLY A 11 -12.19 -2.04 -17.85
N TRP A 12 -12.93 -3.03 -17.33
CA TRP A 12 -14.39 -3.03 -17.32
C TRP A 12 -14.94 -2.10 -16.23
N PHE A 13 -16.10 -1.52 -16.51
CA PHE A 13 -16.78 -0.59 -15.62
C PHE A 13 -17.82 -1.30 -14.75
N TYR A 14 -17.94 -0.87 -13.50
CA TYR A 14 -18.94 -1.37 -12.57
C TYR A 14 -20.34 -0.92 -13.01
N GLN A 15 -21.28 -1.86 -13.11
CA GLN A 15 -22.68 -1.62 -13.43
C GLN A 15 -23.61 -1.92 -12.23
N GLY A 16 -23.20 -2.83 -11.36
CA GLY A 16 -23.95 -3.20 -10.15
C GLY A 16 -23.39 -4.46 -9.50
N PRO A 17 -24.05 -5.02 -8.48
CA PRO A 17 -23.59 -6.22 -7.79
C PRO A 17 -23.34 -7.37 -8.77
N SER A 18 -22.09 -7.85 -8.79
CA SER A 18 -21.57 -8.86 -9.73
C SER A 18 -21.77 -8.55 -11.22
N GLN A 19 -22.00 -7.29 -11.59
CA GLN A 19 -22.26 -6.84 -12.96
C GLN A 19 -21.20 -5.83 -13.41
N TRP A 20 -20.51 -6.17 -14.49
CA TRP A 20 -19.44 -5.40 -15.10
C TRP A 20 -19.67 -5.33 -16.62
N THR A 21 -19.28 -4.21 -17.23
CA THR A 21 -19.49 -3.95 -18.67
C THR A 21 -18.25 -3.29 -19.29
N PRO A 22 -17.85 -3.66 -20.52
CA PRO A 22 -16.83 -2.93 -21.25
C PRO A 22 -17.34 -1.58 -21.78
N GLU A 23 -18.66 -1.35 -21.83
CA GLU A 23 -19.25 -0.09 -22.31
C GLU A 23 -19.46 0.93 -21.17
N GLN A 24 -18.60 1.96 -21.10
CA GLN A 24 -18.72 3.04 -20.11
C GLN A 24 -20.12 3.70 -20.05
N LYS A 25 -20.85 3.75 -21.18
CA LYS A 25 -22.23 4.29 -21.24
C LYS A 25 -23.26 3.45 -20.46
N MET A 26 -22.95 2.19 -20.18
CA MET A 26 -23.77 1.24 -19.43
C MET A 26 -23.37 1.15 -17.95
N ALA A 27 -22.26 1.79 -17.57
CA ALA A 27 -21.72 1.81 -16.22
C ALA A 27 -22.61 2.62 -15.25
N LEU A 28 -22.51 2.28 -13.97
CA LEU A 28 -23.16 3.02 -12.91
C LEU A 28 -22.43 4.34 -12.66
N ASP A 29 -23.06 5.46 -13.01
CA ASP A 29 -22.59 6.79 -12.64
C ASP A 29 -22.94 7.05 -11.17
N LEU A 30 -21.92 7.09 -10.33
CA LEU A 30 -22.03 7.31 -8.89
C LEU A 30 -22.11 8.81 -8.54
N GLY A 31 -21.87 9.69 -9.53
CA GLY A 31 -21.98 11.16 -9.46
C GLY A 31 -20.96 11.87 -8.57
N GLN A 32 -20.43 11.21 -7.55
CA GLN A 32 -19.50 11.75 -6.56
C GLN A 32 -18.46 10.72 -6.14
N VAL A 33 -17.22 11.17 -5.93
CA VAL A 33 -16.11 10.30 -5.48
C VAL A 33 -16.40 9.66 -4.11
N ALA A 34 -17.06 10.38 -3.20
CA ALA A 34 -17.47 9.84 -1.90
C ALA A 34 -18.35 8.59 -2.04
N ARG A 35 -19.38 8.65 -2.90
CA ARG A 35 -20.25 7.50 -3.21
C ARG A 35 -19.51 6.35 -3.90
N ALA A 36 -18.49 6.65 -4.70
CA ALA A 36 -17.64 5.62 -5.27
C ALA A 36 -16.81 4.90 -4.19
N VAL A 37 -16.24 5.63 -3.23
CA VAL A 37 -15.53 5.03 -2.09
C VAL A 37 -16.46 4.19 -1.20
N GLU A 38 -17.66 4.70 -0.89
CA GLU A 38 -18.71 3.97 -0.17
C GLU A 38 -19.08 2.67 -0.91
N GLN A 39 -19.39 2.76 -2.21
CA GLN A 39 -19.77 1.61 -3.03
C GLN A 39 -18.66 0.55 -3.12
N ILE A 40 -17.40 0.96 -3.24
CA ILE A 40 -16.23 0.07 -3.25
C ILE A 40 -16.11 -0.68 -1.93
N PHE A 41 -16.28 0.01 -0.80
CA PHE A 41 -16.19 -0.60 0.53
C PHE A 41 -17.36 -1.56 0.80
N GLU A 42 -18.60 -1.15 0.50
CA GLU A 42 -19.80 -1.95 0.73
C GLU A 42 -19.83 -3.22 -0.13
N ALA A 43 -19.52 -3.10 -1.43
CA ALA A 43 -19.47 -4.25 -2.34
C ALA A 43 -18.13 -5.02 -2.29
N ARG A 44 -17.17 -4.58 -1.46
CA ARG A 44 -15.82 -5.15 -1.32
C ARG A 44 -15.10 -5.32 -2.65
N LEU A 45 -15.11 -4.26 -3.46
CA LEU A 45 -14.45 -4.26 -4.76
C LEU A 45 -12.93 -4.15 -4.56
N GLU A 46 -12.18 -5.06 -5.17
CA GLU A 46 -10.72 -5.11 -5.13
C GLU A 46 -10.14 -4.84 -6.53
N ASN A 47 -8.89 -4.38 -6.59
CA ASN A 47 -8.19 -4.07 -7.85
C ASN A 47 -8.94 -3.06 -8.74
N VAL A 48 -9.62 -2.08 -8.13
CA VAL A 48 -10.38 -1.04 -8.81
C VAL A 48 -9.72 0.33 -8.76
N GLU A 49 -10.17 1.23 -9.64
CA GLU A 49 -9.84 2.64 -9.65
C GLU A 49 -11.11 3.48 -9.89
N ILE A 50 -11.10 4.75 -9.48
CA ILE A 50 -12.23 5.66 -9.69
C ILE A 50 -11.90 6.58 -10.88
N LEU A 51 -12.74 6.53 -11.92
CA LEU A 51 -12.63 7.39 -13.10
C LEU A 51 -13.60 8.57 -12.97
N LEU A 52 -13.05 9.79 -12.90
CA LEU A 52 -13.81 11.03 -13.08
C LEU A 52 -13.79 11.34 -14.57
N SER A 53 -14.90 11.10 -15.25
CA SER A 53 -15.01 11.33 -16.68
C SER A 53 -15.64 12.70 -16.96
N TYR A 54 -14.98 13.53 -17.74
CA TYR A 54 -15.42 14.86 -18.13
C TYR A 54 -16.01 14.84 -19.54
N ASP A 55 -16.55 15.97 -19.97
CA ASP A 55 -17.20 16.07 -21.29
C ASP A 55 -16.17 16.06 -22.43
N GLU A 56 -14.88 16.23 -22.09
CA GLU A 56 -13.71 16.17 -22.96
C GLU A 56 -12.71 15.15 -22.35
N PRO A 57 -12.51 13.96 -22.96
CA PRO A 57 -11.78 12.84 -22.35
C PRO A 57 -10.31 13.10 -21.98
N ARG A 58 -9.65 14.12 -22.56
CA ARG A 58 -8.26 14.46 -22.19
C ARG A 58 -8.10 15.02 -20.78
N TYR A 59 -9.22 15.35 -20.13
CA TYR A 59 -9.27 15.82 -18.74
C TYR A 59 -9.76 14.74 -17.77
N ASP A 60 -10.01 13.51 -18.24
CA ASP A 60 -10.43 12.41 -17.39
C ASP A 60 -9.35 12.10 -16.34
N LEU A 61 -9.77 12.01 -15.08
CA LEU A 61 -8.87 11.77 -13.95
C LEU A 61 -9.10 10.36 -13.40
N VAL A 62 -8.02 9.60 -13.27
CA VAL A 62 -8.00 8.31 -12.59
C VAL A 62 -7.49 8.51 -11.18
N LEU A 63 -8.31 8.19 -10.18
CA LEU A 63 -7.92 8.16 -8.78
C LEU A 63 -7.61 6.70 -8.39
N PRO A 64 -6.36 6.38 -8.03
CA PRO A 64 -6.02 5.03 -7.60
C PRO A 64 -6.68 4.72 -6.26
N VAL A 65 -7.26 3.53 -6.13
CA VAL A 65 -7.78 3.03 -4.85
C VAL A 65 -6.72 2.10 -4.27
N PRO A 66 -6.12 2.42 -3.11
CA PRO A 66 -5.17 1.54 -2.46
C PRO A 66 -5.81 0.17 -2.16
N ALA A 67 -5.06 -0.91 -2.39
CA ALA A 67 -5.47 -2.23 -1.91
C ALA A 67 -5.71 -2.16 -0.39
N ALA A 68 -6.75 -2.84 0.09
CA ALA A 68 -7.02 -2.93 1.52
C ALA A 68 -5.79 -3.51 2.24
N PRO A 69 -5.36 -2.95 3.38
CA PRO A 69 -4.17 -3.43 4.07
C PRO A 69 -4.36 -4.88 4.48
N SER A 70 -3.57 -5.78 3.89
CA SER A 70 -3.56 -7.19 4.27
C SER A 70 -3.19 -7.30 5.74
N ARG A 71 -4.00 -8.02 6.52
CA ARG A 71 -3.76 -8.27 7.95
C ARG A 71 -2.41 -8.93 8.27
N ALA A 72 -1.69 -9.41 7.25
CA ALA A 72 -0.36 -9.98 7.38
C ALA A 72 0.76 -8.96 7.72
N ASP A 73 0.55 -7.66 7.50
CA ASP A 73 1.64 -6.66 7.60
C ASP A 73 1.96 -6.17 9.04
N THR A 74 1.65 -7.01 10.05
CA THR A 74 2.02 -6.76 11.46
C THR A 74 3.37 -7.39 11.85
N SER A 75 3.99 -8.16 10.96
CA SER A 75 5.25 -8.87 11.23
C SER A 75 6.53 -8.10 10.87
N ARG A 76 6.46 -6.98 10.13
CA ARG A 76 7.64 -6.12 9.90
C ARG A 76 7.93 -5.21 11.08
N ARG A 77 8.44 -5.85 12.14
CA ARG A 77 9.47 -5.29 13.03
C ARG A 77 10.52 -4.52 12.21
N PRO A 78 10.72 -3.19 12.31
CA PRO A 78 12.06 -2.67 12.08
C PRO A 78 12.91 -3.25 13.22
N ASP A 79 13.90 -4.08 12.90
CA ASP A 79 14.90 -4.44 13.88
C ASP A 79 15.58 -3.14 14.35
N PRO A 80 15.71 -2.90 15.66
CA PRO A 80 16.50 -1.77 16.14
C PRO A 80 17.95 -2.06 15.79
N GLU A 81 18.47 -1.39 14.76
CA GLU A 81 19.87 -1.46 14.34
C GLU A 81 20.75 -1.19 15.56
N GLN A 82 21.37 -2.25 16.06
CA GLN A 82 22.24 -2.23 17.22
C GLN A 82 23.54 -1.55 16.79
N PRO A 83 23.91 -0.37 17.32
CA PRO A 83 25.06 0.37 16.82
C PRO A 83 26.35 -0.42 17.06
N ASP A 84 27.09 -0.66 15.98
CA ASP A 84 28.40 -1.32 15.98
C ASP A 84 29.36 -0.64 16.97
N MET A 85 29.81 -1.39 17.98
CA MET A 85 30.88 -0.97 18.89
C MET A 85 32.25 -1.29 18.26
N PRO A 86 33.07 -0.30 17.89
CA PRO A 86 34.30 -0.56 17.16
C PRO A 86 35.46 -0.98 18.07
N GLY A 87 35.99 -2.18 17.82
CA GLY A 87 37.43 -2.33 17.61
C GLY A 87 38.34 -2.41 18.83
N GLU A 88 38.39 -3.61 19.42
CA GLU A 88 39.45 -4.08 20.31
C GLU A 88 40.88 -3.95 19.69
N ARG A 89 41.86 -3.48 20.48
CA ARG A 89 43.35 -3.50 20.30
C ARG A 89 43.93 -2.66 21.47
N LYS A 90 44.97 -2.98 22.26
CA LYS A 90 46.08 -3.97 22.35
C LYS A 90 46.57 -3.95 23.83
N SER A 91 47.43 -4.82 24.41
CA SER A 91 48.20 -6.01 23.97
C SER A 91 48.69 -6.81 25.20
N ALA A 92 49.30 -7.99 24.96
CA ALA A 92 50.37 -8.68 25.72
C ALA A 92 50.63 -8.27 27.20
N ALA A 93 50.29 -9.08 28.20
CA ALA A 93 51.03 -10.29 28.66
C ALA A 93 52.34 -10.03 29.42
N HIS A 94 52.44 -10.53 30.66
CA HIS A 94 53.54 -11.42 31.11
C HIS A 94 53.20 -12.15 32.44
N ARG A 95 53.86 -13.30 32.66
CA ARG A 95 53.66 -14.19 33.82
C ARG A 95 54.67 -13.90 34.96
N HIS A 96 54.35 -14.46 36.13
CA HIS A 96 55.25 -15.00 37.16
C HIS A 96 55.72 -14.13 38.35
N LYS A 97 55.13 -14.48 39.51
CA LYS A 97 55.78 -15.00 40.74
C LYS A 97 56.64 -14.09 41.65
N LYS A 98 56.41 -14.32 42.95
CA LYS A 98 57.20 -14.02 44.18
C LYS A 98 57.00 -12.65 44.84
N ALA A 99 56.45 -12.72 46.05
CA ALA A 99 56.79 -11.86 47.19
C ALA A 99 57.93 -12.52 47.99
N PRO A 100 58.36 -11.99 49.16
CA PRO A 100 58.46 -10.60 49.64
C PRO A 100 59.99 -10.24 49.62
N PRO A 101 60.64 -9.53 50.59
CA PRO A 101 60.19 -8.56 51.61
C PRO A 101 61.01 -7.25 51.68
N LEU A 102 60.51 -6.26 52.43
CA LEU A 102 61.13 -5.71 53.65
C LEU A 102 60.08 -4.97 54.47
#